data_AF-A0A955I579-F1
#
_entry.id   AF-A0A955I579-F1
#
_cell.length_a   1.000
_cell.length_b   1.000
_cell.length_c   1.000
_cell.angle_alpha   90.00
_cell.angle_beta   90.00
_cell.angle_gamma   90.00
#
_symmetry.space_group_name_H-M   'P 1'
#
loop_
_entity.id
_entity.type
_entity.pdbx_description
1 polymer ?
#
loop_
_entity_poly.entity_id
_entity_poly.type
_entity_poly.pdbx_seq_one_letter_code
_entity_poly.pdbx_strand_id
1 'polypeptide(L)'
;MQNAGANLITVHARTYKQAFTGKADWSALFDLKRHLSIPVIGNGDVLDYDDGVKRIQESTWLGSGDAVLDGFMIGRSTFGNPWCFLP
;
A
#
# COMPACT_ATOMS: atom_id res chain seq x y z
N MET A 1 -10.77 1.50 -14.06
CA MET A 1 -11.28 0.93 -12.77
C MET A 1 -12.23 1.90 -12.07
N GLN A 2 -11.79 3.09 -11.62
CA GLN A 2 -12.69 4.07 -10.98
C GLN A 2 -13.92 4.41 -11.84
N ASN A 3 -13.71 4.82 -13.09
CA ASN A 3 -14.82 5.13 -14.02
C ASN A 3 -15.66 3.91 -14.42
N ALA A 4 -15.19 2.70 -14.11
CA ALA A 4 -15.93 1.46 -14.30
C ALA A 4 -16.76 1.08 -13.05
N GLY A 5 -16.81 1.95 -12.03
CA GLY A 5 -17.65 1.77 -10.83
C GLY A 5 -16.96 1.10 -9.64
N ALA A 6 -15.64 0.92 -9.66
CA ALA A 6 -14.93 0.38 -8.49
C ALA A 6 -15.02 1.34 -7.30
N ASN A 7 -15.39 0.84 -6.12
CA ASN A 7 -15.47 1.63 -4.89
C ASN A 7 -14.12 1.79 -4.17
N LEU A 8 -13.15 0.91 -4.45
CA LEU A 8 -11.83 0.87 -3.83
C LEU A 8 -10.86 0.14 -4.76
N ILE A 9 -9.58 0.50 -4.73
CA ILE A 9 -8.53 -0.25 -5.42
C ILE A 9 -7.42 -0.60 -4.44
N THR A 10 -7.00 -1.87 -4.44
CA THR A 10 -5.74 -2.29 -3.82
C THR A 10 -4.72 -2.54 -4.91
N VAL A 11 -3.50 -2.02 -4.73
CA VAL A 11 -2.39 -2.25 -5.65
C VAL A 11 -1.20 -2.79 -4.89
N HIS A 12 -0.68 -3.92 -5.36
CA HIS A 12 0.58 -4.45 -4.87
C HIS A 12 1.73 -3.67 -5.53
N ALA A 13 2.62 -3.14 -4.71
CA ALA A 13 3.77 -2.30 -5.08
C ALA A 13 4.91 -3.10 -5.75
N ARG A 14 4.58 -4.12 -6.53
CA ARG A 14 5.50 -4.81 -7.44
C ARG A 14 4.86 -4.95 -8.81
N THR A 15 5.70 -4.90 -9.82
CA THR A 15 5.35 -5.33 -11.17
C THR A 15 5.16 -6.84 -11.23
N TYR A 16 4.40 -7.29 -12.22
CA TYR A 16 4.22 -8.71 -12.50
C TYR A 16 5.56 -9.46 -12.65
N LYS A 17 6.56 -8.86 -13.31
CA LYS A 17 7.87 -9.48 -13.56
C LYS A 17 8.71 -9.69 -12.30
N GLN A 18 8.54 -8.85 -11.28
CA GLN A 18 9.27 -8.98 -10.02
C GLN A 18 8.78 -10.16 -9.18
N ALA A 19 7.53 -10.62 -9.40
CA ALA A 19 6.89 -11.64 -8.57
C ALA A 19 7.07 -11.35 -7.07
N PHE A 20 7.79 -12.22 -6.33
CA PHE A 20 8.08 -12.06 -4.90
C PHE A 20 9.52 -11.61 -4.60
N THR A 21 10.29 -11.25 -5.63
CA THR A 21 11.69 -10.83 -5.51
C THR A 21 11.80 -9.32 -5.32
N GLY A 22 12.97 -8.87 -4.87
CA GLY A 22 13.24 -7.45 -4.61
C GLY A 22 12.35 -6.85 -3.52
N LYS A 23 12.40 -5.52 -3.38
CA LYS A 23 11.56 -4.75 -2.46
C LYS A 23 10.36 -4.17 -3.21
N ALA A 24 9.20 -4.16 -2.55
CA ALA A 24 8.04 -3.44 -3.04
C ALA A 24 8.34 -1.92 -3.08
N ASP A 25 8.06 -1.28 -4.22
CA ASP A 25 8.25 0.16 -4.43
C ASP A 25 6.90 0.88 -4.38
N TRP A 26 6.67 1.59 -3.27
CA TRP A 26 5.41 2.27 -2.99
C TRP A 26 5.32 3.66 -3.62
N SER A 27 6.40 4.19 -4.20
CA SER A 27 6.41 5.54 -4.80
C SER A 27 5.31 5.73 -5.85
N ALA A 28 5.08 4.70 -6.68
CA ALA A 28 4.05 4.69 -7.71
C ALA A 28 2.61 4.71 -7.14
N LEU A 29 2.40 4.21 -5.92
CA LEU A 29 1.07 4.23 -5.28
C LEU A 29 0.67 5.64 -4.86
N PHE A 30 1.61 6.43 -4.35
CA PHE A 30 1.37 7.82 -3.98
C PHE A 30 1.07 8.68 -5.20
N ASP A 31 1.76 8.42 -6.32
CA ASP A 31 1.43 9.07 -7.57
C ASP A 31 0.04 8.68 -8.09
N LEU A 32 -0.31 7.38 -8.04
CA LEU A 32 -1.64 6.91 -8.36
C LEU A 32 -2.73 7.57 -7.51
N LYS A 33 -2.51 7.73 -6.20
CA LYS A 33 -3.48 8.34 -5.27
C LYS A 33 -3.86 9.76 -5.67
N ARG A 34 -2.94 10.55 -6.24
CA ARG A 34 -3.23 11.93 -6.71
C ARG A 34 -4.25 11.96 -7.86
N HIS A 35 -4.38 10.86 -8.60
CA HIS A 35 -5.25 10.76 -9.77
C HIS A 35 -6.59 10.09 -9.48
N LEU A 36 -6.80 9.56 -8.27
CA LEU A 36 -8.00 8.81 -7.89
C LEU A 36 -8.76 9.51 -6.77
N SER A 37 -10.08 9.49 -6.89
CA SER A 37 -11.02 9.99 -5.87
C SER A 37 -11.53 8.87 -4.97
N ILE A 38 -11.40 7.61 -5.39
CA ILE A 38 -11.72 6.44 -4.57
C ILE A 38 -10.53 6.04 -3.68
N PRO A 39 -10.78 5.32 -2.57
CA PRO A 39 -9.72 4.81 -1.70
C PRO A 39 -8.70 3.93 -2.45
N VAL A 40 -7.43 4.15 -2.12
CA VAL A 40 -6.28 3.39 -2.60
C VAL A 40 -5.61 2.70 -1.42
N ILE A 41 -5.58 1.38 -1.46
CA ILE A 41 -4.94 0.54 -0.46
C ILE A 41 -3.60 0.04 -0.99
N GLY A 42 -2.52 0.33 -0.26
CA GLY A 42 -1.19 -0.17 -0.59
C GLY A 42 -0.98 -1.61 -0.13
N ASN A 43 -0.27 -2.41 -0.92
CA ASN A 43 0.09 -3.78 -0.56
C ASN A 43 1.54 -4.08 -0.99
N GLY A 44 2.21 -4.94 -0.23
CA GLY A 44 3.56 -5.40 -0.54
C GLY A 44 4.55 -5.08 0.58
N ASP A 45 5.14 -6.14 1.13
CA ASP A 45 6.16 -6.10 2.18
C ASP A 45 5.74 -5.39 3.47
N VAL A 46 4.42 -5.33 3.75
CA VAL A 46 3.88 -4.88 5.03
C VAL A 46 4.05 -5.98 6.07
N LEU A 47 4.70 -5.68 7.18
CA LEU A 47 5.06 -6.65 8.23
C LEU A 47 3.96 -6.78 9.30
N ASP A 48 3.46 -5.66 9.78
CA ASP A 48 2.49 -5.56 10.86
C ASP A 48 1.72 -4.21 10.78
N TYR A 49 0.88 -3.94 11.78
CA TYR A 49 0.07 -2.73 11.89
C TYR A 49 0.93 -1.47 11.84
N ASP A 50 1.98 -1.41 12.65
CA ASP A 50 2.86 -0.24 12.75
C ASP A 50 3.63 0.01 11.45
N ASP A 51 4.16 -1.05 10.82
CA ASP A 51 4.81 -0.96 9.51
C ASP A 51 3.82 -0.47 8.45
N GLY A 52 2.58 -0.97 8.47
CA GLY A 52 1.51 -0.52 7.60
C GLY A 52 1.19 0.97 7.76
N VAL A 53 1.02 1.44 8.99
CA VAL A 53 0.75 2.87 9.29
C VAL A 53 1.90 3.75 8.82
N LYS A 54 3.15 3.34 9.05
CA LYS A 54 4.33 4.07 8.58
C LYS A 54 4.37 4.16 7.06
N ARG A 55 4.11 3.05 6.36
CA ARG A 55 4.14 2.98 4.90
C ARG A 55 3.09 3.86 4.25
N ILE A 56 1.85 3.89 4.73
CA ILE A 56 0.80 4.73 4.11
C ILE A 56 1.06 6.24 4.24
N GLN A 57 1.94 6.63 5.15
CA GLN A 57 2.37 8.02 5.39
C GLN A 57 3.77 8.33 4.82
N GLU A 58 4.44 7.35 4.18
CA GLU A 58 5.86 7.43 3.80
C GLU A 58 6.19 8.63 2.90
N SER A 59 5.34 8.98 1.94
CA SER A 59 5.60 10.14 1.07
C SER A 59 5.63 11.48 1.81
N THR A 60 4.84 11.60 2.89
CA THR A 60 4.83 12.77 3.77
C THR A 60 6.12 12.84 4.58
N TRP A 61 6.57 11.69 5.13
CA TRP A 61 7.83 11.61 5.87
C TRP A 61 9.06 11.93 5.01
N LEU A 62 9.04 11.56 3.73
CA LEU A 62 10.13 11.81 2.78
C LEU A 62 10.08 13.22 2.14
N GLY A 63 9.14 14.08 2.53
CA GLY A 63 8.98 15.43 1.96
C GLY A 63 8.61 15.45 0.48
N SER A 64 8.20 14.30 -0.06
CA SER A 64 7.96 14.06 -1.49
C SER A 64 6.51 14.32 -1.93
N GLY A 65 5.62 14.64 -0.98
CA GLY A 65 4.31 15.21 -1.27
C GLY A 65 3.22 14.90 -0.24
N ASP A 66 2.04 15.46 -0.50
CA ASP A 66 0.89 15.49 0.42
C ASP A 66 -0.02 14.25 0.35
N ALA A 67 0.32 13.27 -0.50
CA ALA A 67 -0.56 12.14 -0.78
C ALA A 67 -0.42 11.05 0.29
N VAL A 68 -1.43 10.86 1.12
CA VAL A 68 -1.50 9.74 2.08
C VAL A 68 -2.38 8.64 1.47
N LEU A 69 -1.94 7.38 1.55
CA LEU A 69 -2.78 6.24 1.14
C LEU A 69 -3.87 5.98 2.18
N ASP A 70 -5.04 5.51 1.74
CA ASP A 70 -6.21 5.36 2.61
C ASP A 70 -6.13 4.11 3.52
N GLY A 71 -5.17 3.24 3.26
CA GLY A 71 -4.90 2.07 4.08
C GLY A 71 -3.86 1.14 3.48
N PHE A 72 -3.61 0.04 4.19
CA PHE A 72 -2.67 -1.00 3.78
C PHE A 72 -3.31 -2.39 3.88
N MET A 73 -2.77 -3.34 3.14
CA MET A 73 -3.17 -4.74 3.17
C MET A 73 -1.95 -5.61 3.49
N ILE A 74 -2.09 -6.50 4.48
CA ILE A 74 -1.07 -7.48 4.87
C ILE A 74 -1.38 -8.82 4.23
N GLY A 75 -0.38 -9.41 3.56
CA GLY A 75 -0.47 -10.74 2.94
C GLY A 75 0.37 -11.76 3.71
N ARG A 76 1.58 -12.06 3.19
CA ARG A 76 2.48 -13.10 3.69
C ARG A 76 2.76 -13.05 5.21
N SER A 77 2.82 -11.87 5.80
CA SER A 77 3.12 -11.71 7.24
C SER A 77 2.01 -12.25 8.15
N THR A 78 0.82 -12.52 7.62
CA THR A 78 -0.27 -13.17 8.35
C THR A 78 -0.01 -14.66 8.62
N PHE A 79 0.87 -15.30 7.84
CA PHE A 79 1.16 -16.73 7.97
C PHE A 79 1.97 -16.99 9.24
N GLY A 80 1.38 -17.71 10.19
CA GLY A 80 1.99 -17.98 11.50
C GLY A 80 1.93 -16.80 12.48
N ASN A 81 1.41 -15.64 12.06
CA ASN A 81 1.21 -14.46 12.92
C ASN A 81 -0.11 -13.74 12.59
N PRO A 82 -1.27 -14.31 12.97
CA PRO A 82 -2.57 -13.66 12.72
C PRO A 82 -2.76 -12.35 13.52
N TRP A 83 -1.88 -12.08 14.48
CA TRP A 83 -1.91 -10.91 15.36
C TRP A 83 -1.20 -9.70 14.77
N CYS A 84 -0.62 -9.81 13.57
CA CYS A 84 0.10 -8.73 12.89
C CYS A 84 -0.76 -7.48 12.62
N PHE A 85 -2.06 -7.52 12.88
CA PHE A 85 -2.99 -6.41 12.74
C PHE A 85 -3.22 -5.63 14.04
N LEU A 86 -2.71 -6.11 15.18
CA LEU A 86 -2.88 -5.44 16.47
C LEU A 86 -1.95 -4.21 16.57
N PRO A 87 -2.46 -3.05 17.04
CA PRO A 87 -1.66 -1.90 17.42
C PRO A 87 -0.84 -2.11 18.70
#